data_AF-A0A4Q1V9N2-F1
#
_entry.id   AF-A0A4Q1V9N2-F1
#
_cell.length_a   1.000
_cell.length_b   1.000
_cell.length_c   1.000
_cell.angle_alpha   90.00
_cell.angle_beta   90.00
_cell.angle_gamma   90.00
#
_symmetry.space_group_name_H-M   'P 1'
#
loop_
_entity.id
_entity.type
_entity.pdbx_description
1 polymer ?
#
loop_
_entity_poly.entity_id
_entity_poly.type
_entity_poly.pdbx_seq_one_letter_code
_entity_poly.pdbx_strand_id
1 'polypeptide(L)' 'MSKREIGTSLALGRRIAQLRARMQDAEISDHEMKTFHKVAAIMGAGDGSLQLNADDLIAASFLVEASGPAPNR' A
#
# COMPACT_ATOMS: atom_id res chain seq x y z
N MET A 1 -4.15 -2.37 -27.41
CA MET A 1 -4.55 -1.22 -26.56
C MET A 1 -3.48 -0.15 -26.67
N SER A 2 -3.86 1.09 -26.95
CA SER A 2 -2.88 2.15 -27.26
C SER A 2 -2.43 2.82 -25.96
N LYS A 3 -1.13 3.13 -25.86
CA LYS A 3 -0.51 3.85 -24.72
C LYS A 3 -1.17 5.21 -24.39
N ARG A 4 -2.11 5.66 -25.22
CA ARG A 4 -2.90 6.90 -25.07
C ARG A 4 -4.14 6.77 -24.18
N GLU A 5 -4.60 5.56 -23.85
CA GLU A 5 -5.74 5.36 -22.92
C GLU A 5 -5.31 5.30 -21.44
N ILE A 6 -4.00 5.23 -21.19
CA ILE A 6 -3.40 5.22 -19.85
C ILE A 6 -3.33 6.65 -19.26
N GLY A 7 -3.47 7.67 -20.10
CA GLY A 7 -3.69 9.06 -19.69
C GLY A 7 -5.10 9.23 -19.12
N THR A 8 -5.28 8.87 -17.85
CA THR A 8 -6.48 9.10 -17.04
C THR A 8 -7.78 8.55 -17.62
N SER A 9 -7.96 7.21 -17.57
CA SER A 9 -9.31 6.66 -17.54
C SER A 9 -10.10 7.37 -16.43
N LEU A 10 -11.24 7.99 -16.78
CA LEU A 10 -12.12 8.67 -15.82
C LEU A 10 -12.45 7.79 -14.61
N ALA A 11 -12.56 6.48 -14.82
CA ALA A 11 -12.77 5.50 -13.78
C ALA A 11 -11.57 5.40 -12.81
N LEU A 12 -10.34 5.45 -13.32
CA LEU A 12 -9.13 5.45 -12.50
C LEU A 12 -9.03 6.75 -11.69
N GLY A 13 -9.31 7.90 -12.31
CA GLY A 13 -9.33 9.19 -11.62
C GLY A 13 -10.32 9.21 -10.45
N ARG A 14 -11.54 8.69 -10.67
CA ARG A 14 -12.56 8.55 -9.61
C ARG A 14 -12.11 7.63 -8.48
N ARG A 15 -11.47 6.48 -8.81
CA ARG A 15 -10.93 5.56 -7.80
C ARG A 15 -9.85 6.20 -6.95
N ILE A 16 -8.93 6.96 -7.56
CA ILE A 16 -7.87 7.67 -6.83
C ILE A 16 -8.47 8.73 -5.90
N ALA A 17 -9.45 9.51 -6.37
CA ALA A 17 -10.11 10.52 -5.54
C ALA A 17 -10.83 9.89 -4.34
N GLN A 18 -11.57 8.80 -4.55
CA GLN A 18 -12.25 8.08 -3.48
C GLN A 18 -11.27 7.46 -2.48
N LEU A 19 -10.16 6.90 -2.96
CA LEU A 19 -9.11 6.35 -2.08
C LEU A 19 -8.46 7.45 -1.24
N ARG A 20 -8.15 8.60 -1.85
CA ARG A 20 -7.58 9.75 -1.15
C ARG A 20 -8.50 10.27 -0.04
N ALA A 21 -9.80 10.35 -0.29
CA ALA A 21 -10.77 10.75 0.74
C ALA A 21 -10.79 9.78 1.93
N ARG A 22 -10.73 8.47 1.68
CA ARG A 22 -10.66 7.45 2.74
C ARG A 22 -9.34 7.49 3.52
N MET A 23 -8.23 7.76 2.84
CA MET A 23 -6.94 7.94 3.51
C MET A 23 -6.96 9.15 4.44
N GLN A 24 -7.54 10.26 3.99
CA GLN A 24 -7.67 11.47 4.79
C GLN A 24 -8.56 11.27 6.02
N ASP A 25 -9.70 10.57 5.86
CA ASP A 25 -10.61 10.23 6.95
C ASP A 25 -9.94 9.32 8.01
N ALA A 26 -9.05 8.45 7.58
CA ALA A 26 -8.26 7.57 8.45
C ALA A 26 -6.92 8.18 8.91
N GLU A 27 -6.68 9.47 8.66
CA GLU A 27 -5.44 10.19 8.99
C GLU A 27 -4.15 9.54 8.42
N ILE A 28 -4.26 8.77 7.35
CA ILE A 28 -3.11 8.10 6.70
C ILE A 28 -2.29 9.14 5.93
N SER A 29 -1.05 9.32 6.39
CA SER A 29 -0.07 10.22 5.81
C SER A 29 0.58 9.67 4.52
N ASP A 30 1.16 10.58 3.75
CA ASP A 30 2.01 10.22 2.60
C ASP A 30 3.21 9.35 3.00
N HIS A 31 3.71 9.49 4.23
CA HIS A 31 4.80 8.69 4.75
C HIS A 31 4.36 7.23 4.95
N GLU A 32 3.21 7.01 5.60
CA GLU A 32 2.64 5.66 5.81
C GLU A 32 2.34 4.97 4.47
N MET A 33 1.81 5.71 3.50
CA MET A 33 1.55 5.17 2.16
C MET A 33 2.85 4.76 1.43
N LYS A 34 3.93 5.55 1.57
CA LYS A 34 5.25 5.19 1.03
C LYS A 34 5.83 3.95 1.71
N THR A 35 5.64 3.82 3.02
CA THR A 35 6.07 2.63 3.78
C THR A 35 5.30 1.40 3.32
N PHE A 36 3.97 1.50 3.20
CA PHE A 36 3.15 0.43 2.64
C PHE A 36 3.64 0.00 1.25
N HIS A 37 3.94 0.95 0.35
CA HIS A 37 4.43 0.64 -0.98
C HIS A 37 5.76 -0.13 -0.97
N LYS A 38 6.69 0.23 -0.06
CA LYS A 38 7.96 -0.50 0.10
C LYS A 38 7.73 -1.94 0.58
N VAL A 39 6.86 -2.13 1.58
CA VAL A 39 6.50 -3.46 2.10
C VAL A 39 5.84 -4.29 1.00
N ALA A 40 4.88 -3.72 0.29
CA ALA A 40 4.19 -4.38 -0.81
C ALA A 40 5.14 -4.77 -1.95
N ALA A 41 6.16 -3.95 -2.25
CA ALA A 41 7.17 -4.26 -3.26
C ALA A 41 8.12 -5.40 -2.83
N ILE A 42 8.31 -5.63 -1.53
CA ILE A 42 9.07 -6.76 -0.99
C ILE A 42 8.23 -8.05 -1.03
N MET A 43 6.93 -7.93 -0.72
CA MET A 43 5.99 -9.06 -0.70
C MET A 43 5.59 -9.52 -2.10
N GLY A 44 5.37 -8.59 -3.03
CA GLY A 44 5.15 -8.91 -4.43
C GLY A 44 6.42 -9.46 -5.05
N ALA A 45 6.33 -10.60 -5.76
CA ALA A 45 7.45 -11.35 -6.34
C ALA A 45 8.17 -10.66 -7.53
N GLY A 46 8.46 -9.36 -7.42
CA GLY A 46 9.19 -8.58 -8.41
C GLY A 46 8.31 -7.79 -9.40
N ASP A 47 8.99 -6.82 -10.03
CA ASP A 47 8.64 -6.02 -11.23
C ASP A 47 7.26 -5.36 -11.39
N GLY A 48 6.56 -5.10 -10.29
CA GLY A 48 5.32 -4.31 -10.30
C GLY A 48 4.05 -5.15 -10.28
N SER A 49 4.17 -6.44 -9.97
CA SER A 49 3.02 -7.24 -9.54
C SER A 49 2.55 -6.80 -8.15
N LEU A 50 1.38 -6.15 -8.09
CA LEU A 50 0.66 -5.86 -6.85
C LEU A 50 -0.05 -7.10 -6.26
N GLN A 51 0.34 -8.31 -6.66
CA GLN A 51 -0.19 -9.54 -6.06
C GLN A 51 0.42 -9.72 -4.68
N LEU A 52 -0.27 -9.18 -3.68
CA LEU A 52 -0.01 -9.49 -2.27
C LEU A 52 -0.82 -10.74 -1.93
N ASN A 53 -0.15 -11.79 -1.42
CA ASN A 53 -0.88 -12.91 -0.84
C ASN A 53 -1.50 -12.44 0.49
N ALA A 54 -2.73 -12.86 0.77
CA ALA A 54 -3.36 -12.63 2.06
C ALA A 54 -2.51 -13.20 3.21
N ASP A 55 -1.84 -14.34 2.97
CA ASP A 55 -0.91 -14.93 3.93
C ASP A 55 0.29 -14.02 4.23
N ASP A 56 0.77 -13.23 3.26
CA ASP A 56 1.88 -12.28 3.47
C ASP A 56 1.43 -11.11 4.35
N LEU A 57 0.19 -10.65 4.19
CA LEU A 57 -0.40 -9.62 5.04
C LEU A 57 -0.59 -10.11 6.48
N ILE A 58 -0.99 -11.38 6.65
CA ILE A 58 -1.06 -12.04 7.95
C ILE A 58 0.35 -12.18 8.55
N ALA A 59 1.35 -12.61 7.78
CA ALA A 59 2.72 -12.71 8.26
C ALA A 59 3.27 -11.35 8.72
N ALA A 60 2.95 -10.26 8.01
CA ALA A 60 3.35 -8.92 8.41
C ALA A 60 2.73 -8.44 9.72
N SER A 61 1.50 -8.86 10.07
CA SER A 61 0.93 -8.46 11.36
C SER A 61 1.75 -9.03 12.53
N PHE A 62 2.26 -10.26 12.41
CA PHE A 62 3.14 -10.85 13.43
C PHE A 62 4.49 -10.13 13.56
N LEU A 63 5.04 -9.61 12.46
CA LEU A 63 6.27 -8.81 12.48
C LEU A 63 6.08 -7.48 13.24
N VAL A 64 4.93 -6.83 13.07
CA VAL A 64 4.60 -5.59 13.79
C VAL A 64 4.47 -5.86 15.28
N GLU A 65 3.77 -6.91 15.69
CA GLU A 65 3.64 -7.30 17.10
C GLU A 65 4.98 -7.67 17.75
N ALA A 66 5.89 -8.31 17.00
CA ALA A 66 7.22 -8.64 17.48
C ALA A 66 8.15 -7.43 17.64
N SER A 67 7.84 -6.30 16.98
CA SER A 67 8.58 -5.03 17.07
C SER A 67 8.14 -4.11 18.21
N GLY A 68 7.44 -4.66 19.22
CA GLY A 68 6.97 -3.93 20.41
C GLY A 68 8.04 -3.00 21.02
N PRO A 69 7.61 -1.94 21.73
CA PRO A 69 8.49 -0.84 22.14
C PRO A 69 9.74 -1.41 22.81
N ALA A 70 10.91 -1.04 22.29
CA ALA A 70 12.18 -1.40 22.89
C ALA A 70 12.12 -1.06 24.39
N PRO A 71 12.51 -1.98 25.30
CA PRO A 71 12.53 -1.66 26.71
C PRO A 71 13.42 -0.45 26.89
N ASN A 72 12.85 0.64 27.41
CA ASN A 72 13.54 1.88 27.73
C ASN A 72 14.81 1.51 28.52
N ARG A 73 15.98 1.66 27.91
CA ARG A 73 17.28 1.47 28.55
C ARG A 73 17.90 2.82 28.87
#